data_AF-A0A3C1NZ36-F1
#
_entry.id   AF-A0A3C1NZ36-F1
#
_cell.length_a   1.000
_cell.length_b   1.000
_cell.length_c   1.000
_cell.angle_alpha   90.00
_cell.angle_beta   90.00
_cell.angle_gamma   90.00
#
_symmetry.space_group_name_H-M   'P 1'
#
loop_
_entity.id
_entity.type
_entity.pdbx_description
1 polymer ?
#
loop_
_entity_poly.entity_id
_entity_poly.type
_entity_poly.pdbx_seq_one_letter_code
_entity_poly.pdbx_strand_id
1 'polypeptide(L)'
;MTERTDRTERLLNLVFALMASPRAVPRAVIRSEVPGYADAASDAAFERMFERDKDELRSMGVPVETVIDDFGDVLGYRIPRDDYAMEPIDLTIEERSALAVAAQIWGRAAMAPLAGTALRKLEAIGGDAEAWLPATLRGEVHLGSSEAALLPLMQAIRTKRIVTFD
;
A
#
# COMPACT_ATOMS: atom_id res chain seq x y z
N MET A 1 10.16 -18.33 -1.58
CA MET A 1 9.67 -16.98 -1.94
C MET A 1 8.36 -16.63 -1.23
N THR A 2 7.50 -17.61 -0.93
CA THR A 2 6.21 -17.46 -0.24
C THR A 2 6.29 -16.85 1.17
N GLU A 3 7.30 -17.21 1.96
CA GLU A 3 7.44 -16.75 3.36
C GLU A 3 7.63 -15.22 3.50
N ARG A 4 8.28 -14.59 2.51
CA ARG A 4 8.46 -13.12 2.49
C ARG A 4 7.16 -12.42 2.09
N THR A 5 6.41 -12.99 1.16
CA THR A 5 5.10 -12.48 0.74
C THR A 5 4.09 -12.56 1.88
N ASP A 6 4.06 -13.68 2.61
CA ASP A 6 3.21 -13.89 3.79
C ASP A 6 3.51 -12.88 4.91
N ARG A 7 4.79 -12.59 5.16
CA ARG A 7 5.18 -11.54 6.11
C ARG A 7 4.68 -10.15 5.69
N THR A 8 4.95 -9.74 4.44
CA THR A 8 4.56 -8.40 3.97
C THR A 8 3.05 -8.23 4.02
N GLU A 9 2.30 -9.25 3.61
CA GLU A 9 0.84 -9.27 3.69
C GLU A 9 0.35 -9.13 5.14
N ARG A 10 0.95 -9.87 6.07
CA ARG A 10 0.61 -9.79 7.49
C ARG A 10 0.87 -8.41 8.10
N LEU A 11 2.01 -7.78 7.79
CA LEU A 11 2.32 -6.42 8.25
C LEU A 11 1.31 -5.40 7.71
N LEU A 12 0.96 -5.48 6.42
CA LEU A 12 -0.04 -4.61 5.82
C LEU A 12 -1.42 -4.82 6.46
N ASN A 13 -1.83 -6.07 6.66
CA ASN A 13 -3.09 -6.40 7.29
C ASN A 13 -3.15 -5.90 8.74
N LEU A 14 -2.06 -5.99 9.48
CA LEU A 14 -1.97 -5.42 10.83
C LEU A 14 -2.16 -3.89 10.80
N VAL A 15 -1.49 -3.19 9.89
CA VAL A 15 -1.67 -1.73 9.74
C VAL A 15 -3.12 -1.38 9.41
N PHE A 16 -3.75 -2.10 8.47
CA PHE A 16 -5.15 -1.86 8.12
C PHE A 16 -6.09 -2.10 9.30
N ALA A 17 -5.90 -3.18 10.05
CA ALA A 17 -6.70 -3.50 11.23
C ALA A 17 -6.61 -2.39 12.29
N LEU A 18 -5.38 -1.90 12.56
CA LEU A 18 -5.16 -0.85 13.56
C LEU A 18 -5.63 0.54 13.09
N MET A 19 -5.60 0.83 11.79
CA MET A 19 -6.08 2.11 11.22
C MET A 19 -7.60 2.16 11.06
N ALA A 20 -8.25 1.02 10.84
CA ALA A 20 -9.69 0.91 10.68
C ALA A 20 -10.47 1.27 11.96
N SER A 21 -9.86 1.04 13.13
CA SER A 21 -10.47 1.35 14.42
C SER A 21 -9.97 2.70 14.98
N PRO A 22 -10.87 3.60 15.42
CA PRO A 22 -10.49 4.79 16.17
C PRO A 22 -10.11 4.50 17.63
N ARG A 23 -10.43 3.29 18.14
CA ARG A 23 -10.14 2.84 19.51
C ARG A 23 -9.06 1.77 19.50
N ALA A 24 -8.43 1.55 20.66
CA ALA A 24 -7.51 0.44 20.85
C ALA A 24 -8.16 -0.90 20.48
N VAL A 25 -7.47 -1.68 19.64
CA VAL A 25 -7.91 -3.00 19.22
C VAL A 25 -7.36 -4.04 20.19
N PRO A 26 -8.22 -4.84 20.84
CA PRO A 26 -7.77 -5.86 21.79
C PRO A 26 -6.90 -6.92 21.11
N ARG A 27 -5.92 -7.43 21.86
CA ARG A 27 -4.99 -8.48 21.39
C ARG A 27 -5.69 -9.70 20.78
N ALA A 28 -6.78 -10.14 21.41
CA ALA A 28 -7.55 -11.29 20.95
C ALA A 28 -8.17 -11.07 19.57
N VAL A 29 -8.65 -9.84 19.31
CA VAL A 29 -9.23 -9.44 18.03
C VAL A 29 -8.15 -9.40 16.95
N ILE A 30 -6.98 -8.82 17.24
CA ILE A 30 -5.84 -8.79 16.31
C ILE A 30 -5.46 -10.21 15.89
N ARG A 31 -5.38 -11.14 16.85
CA ARG A 31 -5.03 -12.53 16.55
C ARG A 31 -6.06 -13.22 15.65
N SER A 32 -7.35 -12.95 15.85
CA SER A 32 -8.41 -13.61 15.07
C SER A 32 -8.63 -12.97 13.70
N GLU A 33 -8.46 -11.65 13.58
CA GLU A 33 -8.84 -10.90 12.38
C GLU A 33 -7.68 -10.64 11.41
N VAL A 34 -6.44 -10.63 11.87
CA VAL A 34 -5.28 -10.42 11.00
C VAL A 34 -4.83 -11.75 10.40
N PRO A 35 -4.92 -11.93 9.06
CA PRO A 35 -4.42 -13.13 8.39
C PRO A 35 -2.94 -13.38 8.72
N GLY A 36 -2.60 -14.64 9.00
CA GLY A 36 -1.26 -15.07 9.41
C GLY A 36 -1.03 -15.12 10.93
N TYR A 37 -1.93 -14.56 11.76
CA TYR A 37 -1.86 -14.68 13.23
C TYR A 37 -2.69 -15.83 13.80
N ALA A 38 -3.83 -16.14 13.19
CA ALA A 38 -4.69 -17.25 13.62
C ALA A 38 -3.97 -18.61 13.56
N ASP A 39 -3.06 -18.79 12.61
CA ASP A 39 -2.35 -20.05 12.38
C ASP A 39 -1.12 -20.26 13.29
N ALA A 40 -0.83 -19.31 14.19
CA ALA A 40 0.28 -19.43 15.12
C ALA A 40 0.09 -20.64 16.06
N ALA A 41 1.10 -21.50 16.12
CA ALA A 41 1.06 -22.79 16.84
C ALA A 41 0.76 -22.69 18.35
N SER A 42 0.94 -21.52 18.96
CA SER A 42 0.61 -21.25 20.36
C SER A 42 0.49 -19.75 20.63
N ASP A 43 -0.06 -19.40 21.78
CA ASP A 43 -0.15 -18.02 22.27
C ASP A 43 1.25 -17.38 22.38
N ALA A 44 2.25 -18.13 22.85
CA ALA A 44 3.62 -17.66 22.93
C ALA A 44 4.30 -17.53 21.55
N ALA A 45 3.86 -18.29 20.54
CA ALA A 45 4.34 -18.12 19.17
C ALA A 45 3.73 -16.86 18.53
N PHE A 46 2.43 -16.65 18.74
CA PHE A 46 1.74 -15.43 18.33
C PHE A 46 2.38 -14.20 18.98
N GLU A 47 2.59 -14.19 20.29
CA GLU A 47 3.13 -13.03 21.01
C GLU A 47 4.50 -12.61 20.47
N ARG A 48 5.41 -13.58 20.30
CA ARG A 48 6.74 -13.32 19.72
C ARG A 48 6.66 -12.81 18.29
N MET A 49 5.70 -13.28 17.51
CA MET A 49 5.51 -12.82 16.13
C MET A 49 4.94 -11.40 16.09
N PHE A 50 3.94 -11.13 16.93
CA PHE A 50 3.30 -9.83 17.03
C PHE A 50 4.26 -8.75 17.56
N GLU A 51 5.06 -9.04 18.60
CA GLU A 51 6.10 -8.11 19.07
C GLU A 51 7.11 -7.78 17.97
N ARG A 52 7.59 -8.78 17.22
CA ARG A 52 8.50 -8.55 16.09
C ARG A 52 7.86 -7.70 15.00
N ASP A 53 6.61 -7.98 14.65
CA ASP A 53 5.90 -7.23 13.62
C ASP A 53 5.65 -5.77 14.07
N LYS A 54 5.38 -5.51 15.35
CA LYS A 54 5.32 -4.15 15.91
C LYS A 54 6.66 -3.42 15.77
N ASP A 55 7.77 -4.08 16.10
CA ASP A 55 9.11 -3.49 15.98
C ASP A 55 9.49 -3.22 14.53
N GLU A 56 9.11 -4.12 13.62
CA GLU A 56 9.28 -3.94 12.18
C GLU A 56 8.48 -2.73 11.68
N LEU A 57 7.21 -2.60 12.06
CA LEU A 57 6.38 -1.43 11.75
C LEU A 57 6.98 -0.12 12.30
N ARG A 58 7.46 -0.13 13.55
CA ARG A 58 8.12 1.03 14.17
C ARG A 58 9.38 1.43 13.41
N SER A 59 10.17 0.46 12.94
CA SER A 59 11.37 0.73 12.13
C SER A 59 11.04 1.36 10.77
N MET A 60 9.83 1.15 10.27
CA MET A 60 9.30 1.75 9.04
C MET A 60 8.59 3.10 9.29
N GLY A 61 8.58 3.58 10.55
CA GLY A 61 7.92 4.84 10.92
C GLY A 61 6.42 4.73 11.17
N VAL A 62 5.88 3.51 11.34
CA VAL A 62 4.47 3.30 11.73
C VAL A 62 4.40 3.14 13.26
N PRO A 63 3.88 4.14 14.01
CA PRO A 63 3.88 4.09 15.46
C PRO A 63 2.77 3.16 15.97
N VAL A 64 3.14 1.97 16.45
CA VAL A 64 2.19 1.07 17.14
C VAL A 64 2.29 1.28 18.66
N GLU A 65 1.22 1.81 19.23
CA GLU A 65 1.10 2.09 20.67
C GLU A 65 0.37 0.96 21.41
N THR A 66 0.74 0.77 22.67
CA THR A 66 0.00 -0.07 23.62
C THR A 66 -0.83 0.84 24.51
N VAL A 67 -2.14 0.64 24.49
CA VAL A 67 -3.07 1.40 25.33
C VAL A 67 -3.31 0.61 26.59
N ILE A 68 -3.05 1.24 27.73
CA ILE A 68 -3.27 0.70 29.07
C ILE A 68 -4.37 1.49 29.78
N ASP A 69 -5.07 0.87 30.71
CA ASP A 69 -6.00 1.56 31.60
C ASP A 69 -5.29 2.14 32.84
N ASP A 70 -6.06 2.78 33.71
CA ASP A 70 -5.58 3.40 34.95
C ASP A 70 -5.01 2.38 35.97
N PHE A 71 -5.31 1.09 35.78
CA PHE A 71 -4.81 -0.02 36.61
C PHE A 71 -3.58 -0.71 36.01
N GLY A 72 -3.17 -0.30 34.79
CA GLY A 72 -2.03 -0.86 34.07
C GLY A 72 -2.36 -2.07 33.21
N ASP A 73 -3.64 -2.42 33.07
CA ASP A 73 -4.08 -3.52 32.20
C ASP A 73 -4.08 -3.07 30.74
N VAL A 74 -3.56 -3.94 29.86
CA VAL A 74 -3.50 -3.67 28.42
C VAL A 74 -4.89 -3.76 27.80
N LEU A 75 -5.45 -2.61 27.44
CA LEU A 75 -6.72 -2.49 26.73
C LEU A 75 -6.61 -2.92 25.26
N GLY A 76 -5.46 -2.67 24.63
CA GLY A 76 -5.21 -3.06 23.26
C GLY A 76 -4.12 -2.23 22.58
N TYR A 77 -4.14 -2.25 21.26
CA TYR A 77 -3.11 -1.60 20.43
C TYR A 77 -3.76 -0.65 19.43
N ARG A 78 -3.08 0.45 19.11
CA ARG A 78 -3.56 1.40 18.11
C ARG A 78 -2.40 2.04 17.34
N ILE A 79 -2.71 2.58 16.17
CA ILE A 79 -1.86 3.55 15.49
C ILE A 79 -2.51 4.91 15.70
N PRO A 80 -1.90 5.84 16.47
CA PRO A 80 -2.43 7.19 16.63
C PRO A 80 -2.51 7.88 15.27
N ARG A 81 -3.73 8.29 14.89
CA ARG A 81 -3.96 8.98 13.61
C ARG A 81 -3.26 10.33 13.55
N ASP A 82 -3.05 10.98 14.69
CA ASP A 82 -2.43 12.29 14.77
C ASP A 82 -0.91 12.24 14.59
N ASP A 83 -0.24 11.13 14.95
CA ASP A 83 1.20 10.94 14.67
C ASP A 83 1.46 10.35 13.27
N TYR A 84 0.43 9.77 12.63
CA TYR A 84 0.47 9.33 11.23
C TYR A 84 -0.12 10.36 10.25
N ALA A 85 -0.74 11.42 10.77
CA ALA A 85 -1.14 12.56 9.97
C ALA A 85 0.14 13.25 9.53
N MET A 86 0.52 13.06 8.26
CA MET A 86 1.52 13.91 7.64
C MET A 86 1.15 15.37 7.94
N GLU A 87 2.08 16.12 8.53
CA GLU A 87 1.94 17.57 8.58
C GLU A 87 1.63 18.07 7.17
N PRO A 88 0.70 19.04 7.00
CA PRO A 88 0.29 19.47 5.67
C PRO A 88 1.50 19.78 4.81
N ILE A 89 1.75 18.93 3.80
CA ILE A 89 2.85 19.15 2.87
C ILE A 89 2.41 20.31 1.98
N ASP A 90 3.06 21.46 2.13
CA ASP A 90 2.80 22.63 1.30
C ASP A 90 3.46 22.43 -0.07
N LEU A 91 2.77 21.69 -0.94
CA LEU A 91 3.21 21.43 -2.29
C LEU A 91 2.88 22.62 -3.18
N THR A 92 3.82 23.01 -4.04
CA THR A 92 3.53 23.99 -5.09
C THR A 92 2.53 23.43 -6.11
N ILE A 93 2.03 24.26 -7.02
CA ILE A 93 1.12 23.81 -8.09
C ILE A 93 1.82 22.76 -8.98
N GLU A 94 3.10 22.97 -9.27
CA GLU A 94 3.93 22.09 -10.09
C GLU A 94 4.12 20.73 -9.42
N GLU A 95 4.41 20.70 -8.12
CA GLU A 95 4.64 19.48 -7.36
C GLU A 95 3.35 18.65 -7.19
N ARG A 96 2.21 19.31 -6.93
CA ARG A 96 0.89 18.65 -6.90
C ARG A 96 0.55 18.02 -8.25
N SER A 97 0.89 18.71 -9.35
CA SER A 97 0.64 18.22 -10.70
C SER A 97 1.52 17.00 -11.01
N ALA A 98 2.80 17.05 -10.65
CA ALA A 98 3.72 15.92 -10.79
C ALA A 98 3.24 14.70 -9.97
N LEU A 99 2.77 14.93 -8.73
CA LEU A 99 2.24 13.87 -7.89
C LEU A 99 0.96 13.26 -8.45
N ALA A 100 0.05 14.07 -8.98
CA ALA A 100 -1.18 13.60 -9.62
C ALA A 100 -0.89 12.72 -10.84
N VAL A 101 0.11 13.09 -11.67
CA VAL A 101 0.56 12.26 -12.80
C VAL A 101 1.18 10.95 -12.30
N ALA A 102 2.05 11.00 -11.29
CA ALA A 102 2.66 9.81 -10.71
C ALA A 102 1.62 8.83 -10.14
N ALA A 103 0.61 9.35 -9.42
CA ALA A 103 -0.49 8.55 -8.87
C ALA A 103 -1.31 7.87 -9.99
N GLN A 104 -1.59 8.56 -11.08
CA GLN A 104 -2.27 7.98 -12.24
C GLN A 104 -1.45 6.87 -12.91
N ILE A 105 -0.14 7.07 -13.07
CA ILE A 105 0.76 6.05 -13.64
C ILE A 105 0.80 4.81 -12.73
N TRP A 106 0.95 5.00 -11.42
CA TRP A 106 0.99 3.90 -10.46
C TRP A 106 -0.32 3.12 -10.44
N GLY A 107 -1.47 3.81 -10.43
CA GLY A 107 -2.79 3.19 -10.49
C GLY A 107 -2.99 2.38 -11.77
N ARG A 108 -2.56 2.91 -12.93
CA ARG A 108 -2.60 2.19 -14.21
C ARG A 108 -1.68 0.98 -14.22
N ALA A 109 -0.43 1.11 -13.76
CA ALA A 109 0.52 0.00 -13.71
C ALA A 109 0.02 -1.14 -12.79
N ALA A 110 -0.59 -0.80 -11.66
CA ALA A 110 -1.20 -1.79 -10.75
C ALA A 110 -2.42 -2.50 -11.36
N MET A 111 -3.22 -1.79 -12.18
CA MET A 111 -4.42 -2.34 -12.80
C MET A 111 -4.16 -3.03 -14.15
N ALA A 112 -3.06 -2.71 -14.85
CA ALA A 112 -2.74 -3.23 -16.18
C ALA A 112 -2.76 -4.77 -16.28
N PRO A 113 -2.23 -5.54 -15.32
CA PRO A 113 -2.30 -7.01 -15.37
C PRO A 113 -3.74 -7.55 -15.27
N LEU A 114 -4.56 -6.93 -14.42
CA LEU A 114 -5.96 -7.31 -14.21
C LEU A 114 -6.80 -6.93 -15.44
N ALA A 115 -6.59 -5.73 -15.98
CA ALA A 115 -7.23 -5.27 -17.21
C ALA A 115 -6.88 -6.17 -18.40
N GLY A 116 -5.60 -6.52 -18.59
CA GLY A 116 -5.18 -7.44 -19.65
C GLY A 116 -5.80 -8.84 -19.51
N THR A 117 -5.97 -9.33 -18.28
CA THR A 117 -6.66 -10.60 -18.02
C THR A 117 -8.15 -10.53 -18.34
N ALA A 118 -8.82 -9.44 -17.95
CA ALA A 118 -10.22 -9.20 -18.26
C ALA A 118 -10.46 -9.03 -19.78
N LEU A 119 -9.58 -8.31 -20.48
CA LEU A 119 -9.65 -8.11 -21.92
C LEU A 119 -9.56 -9.44 -22.68
N ARG A 120 -8.59 -10.28 -22.32
CA ARG A 120 -8.45 -11.63 -22.91
C ARG A 120 -9.68 -12.51 -22.66
N LYS A 121 -10.35 -12.34 -21.52
CA LYS A 121 -11.62 -13.04 -21.23
C LYS A 121 -12.77 -12.50 -22.09
N LEU A 122 -12.83 -11.19 -22.34
CA LEU A 122 -13.85 -10.55 -23.19
C LEU A 122 -13.65 -10.89 -24.67
N GLU A 123 -12.41 -10.88 -25.16
CA GLU A 123 -12.04 -11.31 -26.52
C GLU A 123 -12.44 -12.77 -26.78
N ALA A 124 -12.23 -13.65 -25.80
CA ALA A 124 -12.65 -15.05 -25.88
C ALA A 124 -14.18 -15.23 -25.96
N ILE A 125 -14.95 -14.24 -25.52
CA ILE A 125 -16.43 -14.23 -25.55
C ILE A 125 -16.95 -13.41 -26.76
N GLY A 126 -16.05 -12.85 -27.58
CA GLY A 126 -16.38 -12.09 -28.79
C GLY A 126 -16.90 -10.67 -28.53
N GLY A 127 -16.64 -10.11 -27.35
CA GLY A 127 -17.03 -8.74 -26.99
C GLY A 127 -16.04 -7.69 -27.49
N ASP A 128 -16.55 -6.52 -27.91
CA ASP A 128 -15.73 -5.35 -28.20
C ASP A 128 -15.12 -4.79 -26.90
N ALA A 129 -13.85 -5.11 -26.69
CA ALA A 129 -13.00 -4.73 -25.58
C ALA A 129 -13.03 -3.22 -25.26
N GLU A 130 -13.07 -2.37 -26.28
CA GLU A 130 -13.02 -0.91 -26.19
C GLU A 130 -14.29 -0.35 -25.51
N ALA A 131 -15.43 -1.00 -25.74
CA ALA A 131 -16.73 -0.56 -25.24
C ALA A 131 -16.91 -0.75 -23.73
N TRP A 132 -16.07 -1.56 -23.07
CA TRP A 132 -16.20 -1.94 -21.66
C TRP A 132 -15.18 -1.27 -20.73
N LEU A 133 -14.20 -0.54 -21.26
CA LEU A 133 -13.24 0.18 -20.43
C LEU A 133 -13.94 1.29 -19.63
N PRO A 134 -13.73 1.43 -18.31
CA PRO A 134 -14.26 2.56 -17.55
C PRO A 134 -13.75 3.89 -18.12
N ALA A 135 -14.57 4.95 -18.06
CA ALA A 135 -14.26 6.27 -18.64
C ALA A 135 -12.93 6.87 -18.13
N THR A 136 -12.48 6.48 -16.93
CA THR A 136 -11.18 6.85 -16.35
C THR A 136 -9.97 6.32 -17.15
N LEU A 137 -10.17 5.27 -17.95
CA LEU A 137 -9.20 4.73 -18.89
C LEU A 137 -9.39 5.27 -20.32
N ARG A 138 -10.54 5.90 -20.62
CA ARG A 138 -10.86 6.49 -21.93
C ARG A 138 -10.35 7.92 -22.12
N GLY A 139 -9.56 8.43 -21.18
CA GLY A 139 -8.81 9.67 -21.34
C GLY A 139 -7.48 9.37 -22.01
N GLU A 140 -7.44 9.55 -23.33
CA GLU A 140 -6.19 9.52 -24.11
C GLU A 140 -5.20 10.56 -23.56
N VAL A 141 -4.31 10.13 -22.68
CA VAL A 141 -2.93 10.61 -22.75
C VAL A 141 -2.24 9.61 -23.67
N HIS A 142 -2.21 9.94 -24.96
CA HIS A 142 -1.30 9.28 -25.89
C HIS A 142 0.13 9.58 -25.42
N LEU A 143 0.68 8.73 -24.54
CA LEU A 143 2.12 8.57 -24.41
C LEU A 143 2.58 7.80 -25.64
N GLY A 144 2.52 8.46 -26.79
CA GLY A 144 3.05 7.94 -28.03
C GLY A 144 4.54 7.66 -27.84
N SER A 145 4.93 6.41 -28.02
CA SER A 145 6.27 6.00 -28.42
C SER A 145 7.44 6.70 -27.70
N SER A 146 7.61 6.47 -26.39
CA SER A 146 8.95 6.36 -25.77
C SER A 146 8.89 5.69 -24.39
N GLU A 147 8.44 4.44 -24.35
CA GLU A 147 8.49 3.60 -23.14
C GLU A 147 9.95 3.32 -22.71
N ALA A 148 10.90 3.34 -23.67
CA ALA A 148 12.33 3.15 -23.42
C ALA A 148 12.98 4.30 -22.63
N ALA A 149 12.49 5.55 -22.76
CA ALA A 149 13.07 6.69 -22.06
C ALA A 149 12.51 6.88 -20.64
N LEU A 150 11.35 6.31 -20.32
CA LEU A 150 10.68 6.52 -19.04
C LEU A 150 11.54 6.04 -17.86
N LEU A 151 12.04 4.81 -17.90
CA LEU A 151 12.87 4.26 -16.83
C LEU A 151 14.19 5.03 -16.64
N PRO A 152 14.96 5.35 -17.71
CA PRO A 152 16.12 6.23 -17.62
C PRO A 152 15.81 7.62 -17.03
N LEU A 153 14.69 8.24 -17.40
CA LEU A 153 14.30 9.57 -16.88
C LEU A 153 13.92 9.50 -15.39
N MET A 154 13.17 8.48 -14.97
CA MET A 154 12.87 8.25 -13.55
C MET A 154 14.15 8.06 -12.74
N GLN A 155 15.14 7.35 -13.29
CA GLN A 155 16.45 7.19 -12.66
C GLN A 155 17.24 8.51 -12.60
N ALA A 156 17.20 9.33 -13.66
CA ALA A 156 17.83 10.63 -13.70
C ALA A 156 17.23 11.59 -12.65
N ILE A 157 15.91 11.59 -12.46
CA ILE A 157 15.22 12.36 -11.41
C ILE A 157 15.71 11.94 -10.02
N ARG A 158 15.70 10.63 -9.72
CA ARG A 158 16.16 10.11 -8.41
C ARG A 158 17.63 10.44 -8.13
N THR A 159 18.45 10.57 -9.18
CA THR A 159 19.89 10.85 -9.07
C THR A 159 20.26 12.31 -9.36
N LYS A 160 19.27 13.20 -9.56
CA LYS A 160 19.45 14.61 -9.92
C LYS A 160 20.41 14.82 -11.09
N ARG A 161 20.30 13.98 -12.12
CA ARG A 161 21.14 14.08 -13.32
C ARG A 161 20.44 14.85 -14.43
N ILE A 162 21.21 15.69 -15.11
CA ILE A 162 20.79 16.37 -16.34
C ILE A 162 20.75 15.33 -17.47
N VAL A 163 19.68 15.37 -18.25
CA VAL A 163 19.47 14.53 -19.45
C VAL A 163 19.33 15.43 -20.67
N THR A 164 19.89 14.96 -21.79
CA THR A 164 19.81 15.62 -23.09
C THR A 164 19.06 14.73 -24.06
N PHE A 165 18.32 15.35 -24.96
CA PHE A 165 17.57 14.68 -26.03
C PHE A 165 18.18 15.12 -27.37
N ASP A 166 18.17 14.22 -28.36
CA ASP A 166 18.49 14.57 -29.75
C ASP A 166 17.33 15.34 -30.40
#